data_AF-A0A3P7QXF3-F1
#
_entry.id   AF-A0A3P7QXF3-F1
#
_cell.length_a   1.000
_cell.length_b   1.000
_cell.length_c   1.000
_cell.angle_alpha   90.00
_cell.angle_beta   90.00
_cell.angle_gamma   90.00
#
_symmetry.space_group_name_H-M   'P 1'
#
loop_
_entity.id
_entity.type
_entity.pdbx_description
1 polymer ?
#
loop_
_entity_poly.entity_id
_entity_poly.type
_entity_poly.pdbx_seq_one_letter_code
_entity_poly.pdbx_strand_id
1 'polypeptide(L)'
;MAPVLCNTALNLLRFIGKYIRMTYMLQSVADQAVGNILELCNFFFFTIHTFFTADAERVAGVFFSPHLKSVLDSLENKLFREDSSSEGRVEFNPCTLSGAVQLDSEPDYALPERIVGAESINFISKQLDLIRPVFESLISEKAFAEVEKYYTELYELSGRSVDDKNFKHQKHFAKCSNYGECGKRCSNEGRALMQLDFQQLLVKLEQIVEFSPIPHRAYVENYIKAYYLPESSMETWIQQHSEYTTNQIVTLLNVATHVSKKARTRIINALDD
;
A
#
# COMPACT_ATOMS: atom_id res chain seq x y z
N MET A 1 14.31 -3.64 -5.75
CA MET A 1 13.77 -2.44 -6.44
C MET A 1 13.81 -1.28 -5.47
N ALA A 2 13.83 -0.04 -5.96
CA ALA A 2 13.62 1.14 -5.13
C ALA A 2 12.15 1.18 -4.66
N PRO A 3 11.87 1.56 -3.41
CA PRO A 3 10.51 1.64 -2.88
C PRO A 3 9.70 2.70 -3.66
N VAL A 4 8.43 2.41 -3.92
CA VAL A 4 7.49 3.39 -4.49
C VAL A 4 6.88 4.17 -3.33
N LEU A 5 7.20 5.45 -3.24
CA LEU A 5 6.86 6.30 -2.12
C LEU A 5 6.24 7.60 -2.60
N CYS A 6 5.29 8.13 -1.84
CA CYS A 6 4.84 9.49 -2.07
C CYS A 6 5.95 10.49 -1.72
N ASN A 7 5.95 11.65 -2.38
CA ASN A 7 6.95 12.70 -2.14
C ASN A 7 6.97 13.16 -0.67
N THR A 8 5.82 13.16 0.00
CA THR A 8 5.68 13.49 1.42
C THR A 8 6.44 12.51 2.30
N ALA A 9 6.35 11.20 2.04
CA ALA A 9 7.09 10.18 2.77
C ALA A 9 8.61 10.33 2.62
N LEU A 10 9.08 10.63 1.40
CA LEU A 10 10.50 10.91 1.14
C LEU A 10 10.99 12.13 1.92
N ASN A 11 10.19 13.20 1.96
CA ASN A 11 10.53 14.40 2.71
C ASN A 11 10.54 14.14 4.22
N LEU A 12 9.57 13.36 4.74
CA LEU A 12 9.54 12.94 6.13
C LEU A 12 10.84 12.21 6.52
N LEU A 13 11.28 11.22 5.75
CA LEU A 13 12.53 10.50 6.01
C LEU A 13 13.75 11.42 5.97
N ARG A 14 13.79 12.38 5.04
CA ARG A 14 14.86 13.39 5.00
C ARG A 14 14.86 14.27 6.25
N PHE A 15 13.69 14.66 6.76
CA PHE A 15 13.60 15.41 8.00
C PHE A 15 14.09 14.57 9.19
N ILE A 16 13.62 13.33 9.32
CA ILE A 16 14.08 12.40 10.37
C ILE A 16 15.61 12.34 10.41
N GLY A 17 16.25 12.10 9.26
CA GLY A 17 17.72 12.04 9.19
C GLY A 17 18.41 13.36 9.60
N LYS A 18 17.86 14.52 9.21
CA LYS A 18 18.38 15.82 9.62
C LYS A 18 18.25 16.05 11.13
N TYR A 19 17.09 15.75 11.70
CA TYR A 19 16.83 15.92 13.13
C TYR A 19 17.71 14.98 13.96
N ILE A 20 17.82 13.69 13.60
CA ILE A 20 18.74 12.75 14.27
C ILE A 20 20.16 13.31 14.32
N ARG A 21 20.66 13.85 13.19
CA ARG A 21 22.00 14.44 13.12
C ARG A 21 22.15 15.67 14.04
N MET A 22 21.13 16.52 14.13
CA MET A 22 21.15 17.67 15.04
C MET A 22 21.08 17.24 16.50
N THR A 23 20.23 16.26 16.82
CA THR A 23 20.08 15.69 18.15
C THR A 23 21.37 15.07 18.67
N TYR A 24 22.14 14.42 17.80
CA TYR A 24 23.46 13.90 18.17
C TYR A 24 24.43 14.99 18.65
N MET A 25 24.32 16.21 18.11
CA MET A 25 25.13 17.36 18.52
C MET A 25 24.59 18.08 19.76
N LEU A 26 23.28 18.01 19.99
CA LEU A 26 22.56 18.70 21.06
C LEU A 26 21.80 17.70 21.93
N GLN A 27 22.54 16.89 22.69
CA GLN A 27 21.96 15.84 23.53
C GLN A 27 20.95 16.36 24.57
N SER A 28 21.07 17.62 24.99
CA SER A 28 20.16 18.25 25.94
C SER A 28 18.70 18.35 25.46
N VAL A 29 18.47 18.27 24.14
CA VAL A 29 17.13 18.32 23.54
C VAL A 29 16.72 16.99 22.89
N ALA A 30 17.48 15.91 23.15
CA ALA A 30 17.31 14.67 22.43
C ALA A 30 15.97 13.98 22.68
N ASP A 31 15.57 13.90 23.95
CA ASP A 31 14.28 13.33 24.35
C ASP A 31 13.12 14.02 23.61
N GLN A 32 13.10 15.35 23.61
CA GLN A 32 12.07 16.13 22.93
C GLN A 32 12.12 15.96 21.42
N ALA A 33 13.32 15.97 20.82
CA ALA A 33 13.48 15.85 19.38
C ALA A 33 13.01 14.48 18.87
N VAL A 34 13.33 13.39 19.59
CA VAL A 34 12.84 12.05 19.27
C VAL A 34 11.32 11.99 19.42
N GLY A 35 10.76 12.50 20.52
CA GLY A 35 9.30 12.59 20.71
C GLY A 35 8.59 13.28 19.55
N ASN A 36 9.09 14.45 19.13
CA ASN A 36 8.53 15.22 18.02
C ASN A 36 8.65 14.50 16.66
N ILE A 37 9.73 13.73 16.44
CA ILE A 37 9.87 12.90 15.23
C ILE A 37 8.77 11.83 15.20
N LEU A 38 8.56 11.14 16.32
CA LEU A 38 7.56 10.07 16.41
C LEU A 38 6.13 10.63 16.25
N GLU A 39 5.86 11.79 16.84
CA GLU A 39 4.60 12.51 16.66
C GLU A 39 4.36 12.92 15.20
N LEU A 40 5.39 13.41 14.50
CA LEU A 40 5.30 13.73 13.07
C LEU A 40 5.01 12.48 12.21
N CYS A 41 5.59 11.34 12.56
CA CYS A 41 5.29 10.07 11.91
C CYS A 41 3.83 9.63 12.16
N ASN A 42 3.33 9.77 13.38
CA ASN A 42 1.92 9.51 13.71
C ASN A 42 0.98 10.39 12.92
N PHE A 43 1.27 11.69 12.83
CA PHE A 43 0.49 12.62 12.04
C PHE A 43 0.45 12.20 10.55
N PHE A 44 1.58 11.77 10.00
CA PHE A 44 1.64 11.25 8.63
C PHE A 44 0.79 9.98 8.45
N PHE A 45 0.90 8.99 9.35
CA PHE A 45 0.11 7.76 9.27
C PHE A 45 -1.38 8.02 9.40
N PHE A 46 -1.77 8.85 10.37
CA PHE A 46 -3.15 9.28 10.55
C PHE A 46 -3.68 9.98 9.29
N THR A 47 -2.92 10.91 8.71
CA THR A 47 -3.33 11.64 7.50
C THR A 47 -3.58 10.71 6.32
N ILE A 48 -2.65 9.77 6.05
CA ILE A 48 -2.80 8.81 4.95
C ILE A 48 -4.00 7.89 5.19
N HIS A 49 -4.18 7.43 6.43
CA HIS A 49 -5.35 6.63 6.80
C HIS A 49 -6.64 7.42 6.52
N THR A 50 -6.80 8.59 7.14
CA THR A 50 -7.98 9.45 6.98
C THR A 50 -8.29 9.77 5.52
N PHE A 51 -7.28 10.06 4.69
CA PHE A 51 -7.51 10.37 3.27
C PHE A 51 -8.01 9.18 2.45
N PHE A 52 -7.44 7.99 2.65
CA PHE A 52 -7.68 6.86 1.75
C PHE A 52 -8.67 5.83 2.30
N THR A 53 -9.21 6.06 3.50
CA THR A 53 -10.23 5.21 4.12
C THR A 53 -11.51 5.94 4.50
N ALA A 54 -11.61 7.27 4.32
CA ALA A 54 -12.80 8.05 4.69
C ALA A 54 -14.06 7.66 3.91
N ASP A 55 -13.92 7.28 2.65
CA ASP A 55 -15.00 6.80 1.78
C ASP A 55 -15.39 5.34 2.07
N ALA A 56 -14.62 4.67 2.93
CA ALA A 56 -14.69 3.24 3.15
C ALA A 56 -15.49 2.88 4.41
N GLU A 57 -16.45 3.70 4.88
CA GLU A 57 -17.19 3.45 6.14
C GLU A 57 -17.80 2.04 6.25
N ARG A 58 -18.23 1.45 5.12
CA ARG A 58 -18.72 0.05 5.07
C ARG A 58 -17.60 -1.00 5.11
N VAL A 59 -16.44 -0.67 4.56
CA VAL A 59 -15.22 -1.51 4.53
C VAL A 59 -14.50 -1.46 5.89
N ALA A 60 -14.56 -0.31 6.55
CA ALA A 60 -13.92 -0.02 7.81
C ALA A 60 -14.30 -1.04 8.90
N GLY A 61 -15.59 -1.40 8.98
CA GLY A 61 -16.07 -2.41 9.93
C GLY A 61 -15.62 -3.84 9.62
N VAL A 62 -15.20 -4.13 8.39
CA VAL A 62 -14.82 -5.48 7.93
C VAL A 62 -13.30 -5.68 7.96
N PHE A 63 -12.51 -4.63 7.70
CA PHE A 63 -11.05 -4.70 7.59
C PHE A 63 -10.30 -4.10 8.77
N PHE A 64 -10.89 -3.16 9.51
CA PHE A 64 -10.21 -2.64 10.69
C PHE A 64 -10.39 -3.57 11.87
N SER A 65 -9.28 -3.91 12.51
CA SER A 65 -9.35 -4.51 13.83
C SER A 65 -9.94 -3.47 14.81
N PRO A 66 -10.72 -3.88 15.81
CA PRO A 66 -11.21 -2.99 16.86
C PRO A 66 -10.09 -2.20 17.55
N HIS A 67 -8.88 -2.77 17.55
CA HIS A 67 -7.70 -2.16 18.13
C HIS A 67 -7.10 -1.05 17.25
N LEU A 68 -6.99 -1.26 15.93
CA LEU A 68 -6.55 -0.21 14.99
C LEU A 68 -7.47 1.01 15.09
N LYS A 69 -8.77 0.79 15.18
CA LYS A 69 -9.75 1.87 15.42
C LYS A 69 -9.46 2.61 16.72
N SER A 70 -9.20 1.89 17.81
CA SER A 70 -8.81 2.51 19.10
C SER A 70 -7.49 3.30 19.02
N VAL A 71 -6.51 2.85 18.23
CA VAL A 71 -5.24 3.56 18.03
C VAL A 71 -5.49 4.84 17.24
N LEU A 72 -6.29 4.80 16.18
CA LEU A 72 -6.65 5.98 15.39
C LEU A 72 -7.45 6.99 16.20
N ASP A 73 -8.46 6.54 16.96
CA ASP A 73 -9.23 7.39 17.86
C ASP A 73 -8.30 8.01 18.94
N SER A 74 -7.33 7.24 19.44
CA SER A 74 -6.33 7.76 20.37
C SER A 74 -5.42 8.80 19.73
N LEU A 75 -4.99 8.59 18.48
CA LEU A 75 -4.16 9.53 17.73
C LEU A 75 -4.92 10.82 17.41
N GLU A 76 -6.18 10.72 16.99
CA GLU A 76 -7.03 11.87 16.74
C GLU A 76 -7.17 12.72 18.02
N ASN A 77 -7.47 12.09 19.15
CA ASN A 77 -7.55 12.77 20.44
C ASN A 77 -6.20 13.33 20.91
N LYS A 78 -5.08 12.68 20.60
CA LYS A 78 -3.73 13.18 20.97
C LYS A 78 -3.31 14.38 20.11
N LEU A 79 -3.64 14.36 18.80
CA LEU A 79 -3.18 15.35 17.82
C LEU A 79 -4.07 16.60 17.78
N PHE A 80 -5.38 16.46 18.03
CA PHE A 80 -6.36 17.54 17.82
C PHE A 80 -7.11 17.98 19.10
N ARG A 81 -6.78 17.49 20.29
CA ARG A 81 -7.41 18.01 21.52
C ARG A 81 -6.99 19.45 21.81
N GLU A 82 -7.98 20.34 21.86
CA GLU A 82 -7.91 21.70 22.42
C GLU A 82 -7.73 21.67 23.95
N ASP A 83 -6.60 21.14 24.45
CA ASP A 83 -6.28 21.35 25.87
C ASP A 83 -5.75 22.78 26.04
N SER A 84 -6.69 23.69 26.35
CA SER A 84 -6.56 25.13 26.66
C SER A 84 -5.60 25.50 27.81
N SER A 85 -4.70 24.60 28.21
CA SER A 85 -3.85 24.77 29.40
C SER A 85 -2.45 24.11 29.32
N SER A 86 -1.97 23.71 28.15
CA SER A 86 -0.56 23.27 28.00
C SER A 86 0.26 24.23 27.15
N GLU A 87 1.08 25.06 27.81
CA GLU A 87 2.12 25.86 27.15
C GLU A 87 3.05 24.91 26.37
N GLY A 88 2.98 24.94 25.03
CA GLY A 88 4.00 24.31 24.17
C GLY A 88 3.53 23.22 23.21
N ARG A 89 2.25 22.82 23.16
CA ARG A 89 1.75 21.91 22.11
C ARG A 89 1.28 22.70 20.88
N VAL A 90 1.80 22.33 19.72
CA VAL A 90 1.42 22.92 18.43
C VAL A 90 0.10 22.29 17.99
N GLU A 91 -0.94 23.10 17.83
CA GLU A 91 -2.22 22.66 17.28
C GLU A 91 -2.03 22.24 15.82
N PHE A 92 -2.31 20.97 15.51
CA PHE A 92 -2.21 20.47 14.15
C PHE A 92 -3.51 20.76 13.41
N ASN A 93 -3.43 21.47 12.29
CA ASN A 93 -4.59 21.60 11.40
C ASN A 93 -4.75 20.30 10.58
N PRO A 94 -5.99 19.80 10.39
CA PRO A 94 -6.24 18.68 9.49
C PRO A 94 -5.68 18.98 8.10
N CYS A 95 -4.90 18.05 7.54
CA CYS A 95 -4.47 18.18 6.16
C CYS A 95 -5.67 18.04 5.22
N THR A 96 -5.61 18.70 4.06
CA THR A 96 -6.59 18.52 2.99
C THR A 96 -5.99 17.72 1.84
N LEU A 97 -6.77 16.79 1.29
CA LEU A 97 -6.36 16.04 0.13
C LEU A 97 -6.28 16.98 -1.09
N SER A 98 -5.24 16.83 -1.90
CA SER A 98 -5.09 17.62 -3.12
C SER A 98 -6.26 17.34 -4.07
N GLY A 99 -6.84 18.38 -4.67
CA GLY A 99 -7.89 18.22 -5.69
C GLY A 99 -7.46 17.48 -6.96
N ALA A 100 -6.16 17.18 -7.10
CA ALA A 100 -5.65 16.28 -8.13
C ALA A 100 -5.97 14.79 -7.86
N VAL A 101 -6.25 14.41 -6.61
CA VAL A 101 -6.62 13.04 -6.23
C VAL A 101 -8.14 12.97 -6.10
N GLN A 102 -8.77 12.18 -6.97
CA GLN A 102 -10.21 12.00 -7.00
C GLN A 102 -10.55 10.58 -6.54
N LEU A 103 -11.02 10.44 -5.29
CA LEU A 103 -11.26 9.13 -4.67
C LEU A 103 -12.42 8.37 -5.33
N ASP A 104 -13.43 9.09 -5.82
CA ASP A 104 -14.67 8.52 -6.35
C ASP A 104 -14.73 8.49 -7.90
N SER A 105 -13.65 8.89 -8.59
CA SER A 105 -13.64 8.91 -10.05
C SER A 105 -13.42 7.52 -10.64
N GLU A 106 -14.35 7.05 -11.46
CA GLU A 106 -14.19 5.89 -12.32
C GLU A 106 -13.04 6.08 -13.34
N PRO A 107 -12.34 5.00 -13.75
CA PRO A 107 -12.55 3.60 -13.38
C PRO A 107 -11.71 3.14 -12.17
N ASP A 108 -10.71 3.93 -11.76
CA ASP A 108 -9.65 3.45 -10.88
C ASP A 108 -9.85 3.81 -9.39
N TYR A 109 -10.79 4.70 -9.05
CA TYR A 109 -11.12 5.07 -7.65
C TYR A 109 -9.89 5.43 -6.78
N ALA A 110 -8.92 6.12 -7.41
CA ALA A 110 -7.61 6.46 -6.87
C ALA A 110 -6.80 5.26 -6.34
N LEU A 111 -7.03 4.06 -6.89
CA LEU A 111 -6.33 2.84 -6.47
C LEU A 111 -4.80 2.98 -6.55
N PRO A 112 -4.18 3.59 -7.58
CA PRO A 112 -2.74 3.83 -7.59
C PRO A 112 -2.28 4.67 -6.40
N GLU A 113 -2.98 5.76 -6.06
CA GLU A 113 -2.66 6.64 -4.94
C GLU A 113 -2.81 5.93 -3.59
N ARG A 114 -3.88 5.13 -3.42
CA ARG A 114 -4.09 4.29 -2.23
C ARG A 114 -2.94 3.28 -2.05
N ILE A 115 -2.52 2.62 -3.13
CA ILE A 115 -1.38 1.68 -3.11
C ILE A 115 -0.10 2.42 -2.71
N VAL A 116 0.19 3.56 -3.32
CA VAL A 116 1.38 4.36 -2.98
C VAL A 116 1.34 4.84 -1.54
N GLY A 117 0.16 5.24 -1.03
CA GLY A 117 -0.04 5.62 0.37
C GLY A 117 0.27 4.46 1.33
N ALA A 118 -0.32 3.29 1.08
CA ALA A 118 -0.11 2.09 1.89
C ALA A 118 1.36 1.61 1.88
N GLU A 119 2.00 1.58 0.71
CA GLU A 119 3.42 1.25 0.58
C GLU A 119 4.32 2.28 1.30
N SER A 120 3.92 3.56 1.28
CA SER A 120 4.64 4.62 2.00
C SER A 120 4.60 4.42 3.52
N ILE A 121 3.44 4.09 4.09
CA ILE A 121 3.31 3.74 5.52
C ILE A 121 4.21 2.56 5.84
N ASN A 122 4.05 1.44 5.11
CA ASN A 122 4.81 0.22 5.38
C ASN A 122 6.32 0.45 5.29
N PHE A 123 6.76 1.21 4.29
CA PHE A 123 8.18 1.53 4.13
C PHE A 123 8.71 2.39 5.27
N ILE A 124 8.01 3.46 5.66
CA ILE A 124 8.42 4.30 6.79
C ILE A 124 8.48 3.47 8.08
N SER A 125 7.51 2.60 8.35
CA SER A 125 7.53 1.69 9.50
C SER A 125 8.81 0.83 9.51
N LYS A 126 9.23 0.28 8.36
CA LYS A 126 10.53 -0.45 8.26
C LYS A 126 11.72 0.45 8.56
N GLN A 127 11.71 1.70 8.10
CA GLN A 127 12.81 2.63 8.38
C GLN A 127 12.86 3.00 9.86
N LEU A 128 11.70 3.18 10.49
CA LEU A 128 11.59 3.41 11.93
C LEU A 128 12.16 2.23 12.73
N ASP A 129 11.82 0.99 12.37
CA ASP A 129 12.42 -0.21 12.97
C ASP A 129 13.96 -0.21 12.90
N LEU A 130 14.53 0.20 11.76
CA LEU A 130 15.97 0.24 11.55
C LEU A 130 16.68 1.34 12.35
N ILE A 131 16.04 2.50 12.53
CA ILE A 131 16.61 3.62 13.29
C ILE A 131 16.31 3.54 14.78
N ARG A 132 15.45 2.60 15.22
CA ARG A 132 15.09 2.40 16.62
C ARG A 132 16.30 2.34 17.57
N PRO A 133 17.38 1.58 17.30
CA PRO A 133 18.55 1.56 18.18
C PRO A 133 19.24 2.94 18.30
N VAL A 134 19.13 3.78 17.26
CA VAL A 134 19.67 5.15 17.28
C VAL A 134 18.84 6.02 18.21
N PHE A 135 17.51 5.96 18.15
CA PHE A 135 16.66 6.68 19.09
C PHE A 135 16.91 6.23 20.53
N GLU A 136 16.95 4.92 20.76
CA GLU A 136 17.27 4.35 22.07
C GLU A 136 18.64 4.82 22.61
N SER A 137 19.63 5.00 21.74
CA SER A 137 20.94 5.54 22.14
C SER A 137 20.97 7.04 22.45
N LEU A 138 19.98 7.79 21.96
CA LEU A 138 19.93 9.25 22.08
C LEU A 138 19.10 9.72 23.28
N ILE A 139 18.16 8.89 23.75
CA ILE A 139 17.18 9.28 24.77
C ILE A 139 17.56 8.83 26.18
N SER A 140 16.98 9.48 27.19
CA SER A 140 17.10 9.08 28.59
C SER A 140 16.27 7.84 28.93
N GLU A 141 16.65 7.12 30.01
CA GLU A 141 15.92 5.95 30.53
C GLU A 141 14.42 6.18 30.74
N LYS A 142 14.02 7.42 31.05
CA LYS A 142 12.61 7.80 31.27
C LYS A 142 11.79 7.78 29.98
N ALA A 143 12.40 8.14 28.84
CA ALA A 143 11.73 8.25 27.55
C ALA A 143 11.60 6.89 26.83
N PHE A 144 12.33 5.85 27.25
CA PHE A 144 12.25 4.51 26.65
C PHE A 144 10.83 3.93 26.68
N ALA A 145 10.10 4.11 27.78
CA ALA A 145 8.75 3.58 27.92
C ALA A 145 7.79 4.19 26.87
N GLU A 146 7.96 5.47 26.54
CA GLU A 146 7.16 6.16 25.54
C GLU A 146 7.50 5.67 24.13
N VAL A 147 8.79 5.47 23.86
CA VAL A 147 9.26 4.92 22.57
C VAL A 147 8.82 3.47 22.39
N GLU A 148 8.92 2.61 23.41
CA GLU A 148 8.45 1.22 23.35
C GLU A 148 6.95 1.15 23.05
N LYS A 149 6.17 2.00 23.75
CA LYS A 149 4.73 2.12 23.50
C LYS A 149 4.45 2.53 22.06
N TYR A 150 5.17 3.51 21.54
CA TYR A 150 5.05 3.94 20.15
C TYR A 150 5.31 2.80 19.16
N TYR A 151 6.40 2.04 19.32
CA TYR A 151 6.70 0.93 18.40
C TYR A 151 5.64 -0.16 18.46
N THR A 152 5.03 -0.39 19.62
CA THR A 152 3.90 -1.31 19.77
C THR A 152 2.69 -0.85 18.95
N GLU A 153 2.27 0.41 19.11
CA GLU A 153 1.17 1.02 18.34
C GLU A 153 1.49 1.04 16.81
N LEU A 154 2.76 1.26 16.44
CA LEU A 154 3.22 1.30 15.05
C LEU A 154 3.17 -0.05 14.32
N TYR A 155 3.48 -1.15 15.01
CA TYR A 155 3.37 -2.49 14.41
C TYR A 155 1.93 -2.75 13.96
N GLU A 156 0.96 -2.32 14.75
CA GLU A 156 -0.45 -2.53 14.48
C GLU A 156 -0.96 -1.63 13.34
N LEU A 157 -0.56 -0.36 13.32
CA LEU A 157 -0.86 0.58 12.22
C LEU A 157 -0.31 0.09 10.88
N SER A 158 0.86 -0.56 10.89
CA SER A 158 1.46 -1.14 9.69
C SER A 158 0.93 -2.53 9.32
N GLY A 159 -0.05 -3.05 10.05
CA GLY A 159 -0.66 -4.37 9.80
C GLY A 159 0.28 -5.54 10.09
N ARG A 160 1.27 -5.36 10.97
CA ARG A 160 2.23 -6.40 11.39
C ARG A 160 1.77 -7.06 12.69
N SER A 161 1.87 -8.37 12.76
CA SER A 161 1.57 -9.12 14.00
C SER A 161 2.73 -9.00 14.98
N VAL A 162 2.43 -8.91 16.28
CA VAL A 162 3.43 -8.86 17.37
C VAL A 162 4.30 -10.14 17.42
N ASP A 163 3.80 -11.26 16.89
CA ASP A 163 4.52 -12.54 16.80
C ASP A 163 5.60 -12.59 15.69
N ASP A 164 5.71 -11.56 14.82
CA ASP A 164 6.71 -11.52 13.74
C ASP A 164 8.17 -11.39 14.24
N LYS A 165 8.39 -11.20 15.55
CA LYS A 165 9.75 -11.18 16.14
C LYS A 165 10.48 -12.52 15.99
N ASN A 166 9.77 -13.61 15.77
CA ASN A 166 10.34 -14.94 15.56
C ASN A 166 9.64 -15.66 14.41
N PHE A 167 9.81 -15.27 13.14
CA PHE A 167 9.73 -16.27 12.07
C PHE A 167 10.25 -15.79 10.71
N LYS A 168 10.90 -16.74 10.04
CA LYS A 168 11.28 -16.76 8.62
C LYS A 168 10.06 -16.75 7.67
N HIS A 169 9.00 -16.00 7.97
CA HIS A 169 7.78 -15.93 7.17
C HIS A 169 7.56 -14.55 6.52
N GLN A 170 8.68 -13.96 6.12
CA GLN A 170 8.79 -13.13 4.93
C GLN A 170 8.56 -13.95 3.63
N LYS A 171 7.47 -14.74 3.59
CA LYS A 171 7.03 -15.50 2.41
C LYS A 171 5.61 -15.16 1.98
N HIS A 172 4.75 -14.65 2.87
CA HIS A 172 3.39 -14.25 2.48
C HIS A 172 3.30 -12.77 2.09
N PHE A 173 3.99 -11.85 2.76
CA PHE A 173 4.13 -10.46 2.27
C PHE A 173 5.12 -10.30 1.11
N ALA A 174 6.03 -11.27 0.93
CA ALA A 174 6.88 -11.35 -0.26
C ALA A 174 6.10 -11.71 -1.54
N LYS A 175 4.87 -12.26 -1.42
CA LYS A 175 4.01 -12.47 -2.59
C LYS A 175 3.47 -11.14 -3.15
N CYS A 176 3.13 -10.17 -2.29
CA CYS A 176 2.75 -8.84 -2.78
C CYS A 176 3.95 -8.02 -3.30
N SER A 177 5.15 -8.26 -2.77
CA SER A 177 6.36 -7.63 -3.33
C SER A 177 6.77 -8.17 -4.71
N ASN A 178 6.21 -9.31 -5.13
CA ASN A 178 6.41 -9.88 -6.47
C ASN A 178 5.49 -9.27 -7.54
N TYR A 179 4.54 -8.40 -7.20
CA TYR A 179 3.87 -7.56 -8.21
C TYR A 179 4.86 -6.60 -8.90
N GLY A 180 6.00 -6.31 -8.26
CA GLY A 180 7.09 -5.49 -8.80
C GLY A 180 8.24 -6.27 -9.48
N GLU A 181 8.28 -7.61 -9.37
CA GLU A 181 9.11 -8.41 -10.28
C GLU A 181 8.37 -8.53 -11.61
N CYS A 182 8.32 -7.42 -12.36
CA CYS A 182 8.30 -7.52 -13.81
C CYS A 182 9.69 -7.99 -14.24
N GLY A 183 10.04 -9.24 -13.89
CA GLY A 183 10.89 -10.01 -14.77
C GLY A 183 10.28 -9.86 -16.16
N LYS A 184 11.09 -9.60 -17.18
CA LYS A 184 10.66 -9.30 -18.56
C LYS A 184 9.80 -10.42 -19.21
N ARG A 185 9.33 -11.40 -18.43
CA ARG A 185 8.54 -12.57 -18.80
C ARG A 185 7.55 -12.87 -17.68
N CYS A 186 6.28 -12.94 -18.02
CA CYS A 186 5.25 -13.49 -17.17
C CYS A 186 5.43 -15.02 -17.09
N SER A 187 5.66 -15.56 -15.89
CA SER A 187 5.84 -17.00 -15.66
C SER A 187 4.51 -17.72 -15.50
N ASN A 188 4.49 -19.04 -15.69
CA ASN A 188 3.30 -19.86 -15.42
C ASN A 188 2.90 -19.78 -13.94
N GLU A 189 3.87 -19.80 -13.01
CA GLU A 189 3.54 -19.70 -11.58
C GLU A 189 2.99 -18.32 -11.20
N GLY A 190 3.57 -17.24 -11.75
CA GLY A 190 3.12 -15.87 -11.47
C GLY A 190 1.69 -15.63 -11.96
N ARG A 191 1.31 -16.21 -13.10
CA ARG A 191 -0.08 -16.16 -13.57
C ARG A 191 -1.03 -16.93 -12.67
N ALA A 192 -0.63 -18.12 -12.19
CA ALA A 192 -1.49 -18.93 -11.33
C ALA A 192 -1.82 -18.19 -10.03
N LEU A 193 -0.84 -17.46 -9.52
CA LEU A 193 -1.03 -16.53 -8.40
C LEU A 193 -1.98 -15.39 -8.75
N MET A 194 -1.83 -14.73 -9.91
CA MET A 194 -2.73 -13.66 -10.34
C MET A 194 -4.21 -14.11 -10.38
N GLN A 195 -4.48 -15.33 -10.85
CA GLN A 195 -5.83 -15.87 -10.88
C GLN A 195 -6.37 -16.16 -9.47
N LEU A 196 -5.52 -16.72 -8.59
CA LEU A 196 -5.88 -16.96 -7.19
C LEU A 196 -6.16 -15.64 -6.45
N ASP A 197 -5.33 -14.62 -6.67
CA ASP A 197 -5.46 -13.30 -6.05
C ASP A 197 -6.76 -12.62 -6.51
N PHE A 198 -7.11 -12.73 -7.80
CA PHE A 198 -8.39 -12.24 -8.30
C PHE A 198 -9.58 -12.96 -7.67
N GLN A 199 -9.50 -14.29 -7.47
CA GLN A 199 -10.54 -15.03 -6.75
C GLN A 199 -10.68 -14.59 -5.29
N GLN A 200 -9.55 -14.40 -4.60
CA GLN A 200 -9.55 -13.90 -3.22
C GLN A 200 -10.14 -12.49 -3.13
N LEU A 201 -9.80 -11.62 -4.08
CA LEU A 201 -10.37 -10.28 -4.20
C LEU A 201 -11.89 -10.34 -4.37
N LEU A 202 -12.40 -11.19 -5.27
CA LEU A 202 -13.85 -11.33 -5.48
C LEU A 202 -14.57 -11.80 -4.22
N VAL A 203 -14.05 -12.82 -3.53
CA VAL A 203 -14.63 -13.32 -2.27
C VAL A 203 -14.69 -12.21 -1.21
N LYS A 204 -13.66 -11.37 -1.16
CA LYS A 204 -13.64 -10.23 -0.24
C LYS A 204 -14.57 -9.11 -0.66
N LEU A 205 -14.63 -8.78 -1.95
CA LEU A 205 -15.55 -7.78 -2.48
C LEU A 205 -17.00 -8.18 -2.25
N GLU A 206 -17.38 -9.45 -2.47
CA GLU A 206 -18.74 -9.97 -2.21
C GLU A 206 -19.18 -9.80 -0.75
N GLN A 207 -18.25 -9.71 0.20
CA GLN A 207 -18.55 -9.45 1.62
C GLN A 207 -18.81 -7.97 1.93
N ILE A 208 -18.46 -7.08 1.01
CA ILE A 208 -18.47 -5.62 1.19
C ILE A 208 -19.59 -4.98 0.35
N VAL A 209 -19.75 -5.44 -0.89
CA VAL A 209 -20.68 -4.84 -1.84
C VAL A 209 -22.08 -5.41 -1.66
N GLU A 210 -23.09 -4.54 -1.75
CA GLU A 210 -24.50 -4.94 -1.68
C GLU A 210 -25.04 -5.50 -3.00
N PHE A 211 -24.23 -5.50 -4.06
CA PHE A 211 -24.61 -6.02 -5.36
C PHE A 211 -23.95 -7.38 -5.63
N SER A 212 -24.76 -8.32 -6.11
CA SER A 212 -24.32 -9.60 -6.64
C SER A 212 -25.10 -9.88 -7.93
N PRO A 213 -24.43 -10.28 -9.03
CA PRO A 213 -22.99 -10.54 -9.15
C PRO A 213 -22.13 -9.27 -9.24
N ILE A 214 -20.84 -9.37 -8.89
CA ILE A 214 -19.85 -8.29 -9.08
C ILE A 214 -19.77 -7.93 -10.59
N PRO A 215 -20.01 -6.65 -10.98
CA PRO A 215 -19.88 -6.19 -12.35
C PRO A 215 -18.50 -6.45 -12.93
N HIS A 216 -18.42 -6.66 -14.23
CA HIS A 216 -17.15 -6.88 -14.95
C HIS A 216 -16.30 -8.07 -14.46
N ARG A 217 -16.81 -8.91 -13.55
CA ARG A 217 -16.13 -10.14 -13.12
C ARG A 217 -15.75 -11.02 -14.31
N ALA A 218 -16.71 -11.28 -15.22
CA ALA A 218 -16.48 -12.10 -16.40
C ALA A 218 -15.45 -11.48 -17.36
N TYR A 219 -15.45 -10.15 -17.50
CA TYR A 219 -14.48 -9.42 -18.31
C TYR A 219 -13.05 -9.66 -17.80
N VAL A 220 -12.79 -9.42 -16.51
CA VAL A 220 -11.45 -9.61 -15.93
C VAL A 220 -11.06 -11.08 -15.91
N GLU A 221 -11.98 -11.97 -15.56
CA GLU A 221 -11.73 -13.41 -15.50
C GLU A 221 -11.38 -14.00 -16.86
N ASN A 222 -12.11 -13.62 -17.91
CA ASN A 222 -11.84 -14.07 -19.28
C ASN A 222 -10.47 -13.58 -19.76
N TYR A 223 -10.13 -12.32 -19.49
CA TYR A 223 -8.82 -11.77 -19.84
C TYR A 223 -7.67 -12.49 -19.11
N ILE A 224 -7.82 -12.78 -17.81
CA ILE A 224 -6.82 -13.56 -17.05
C ILE A 224 -6.70 -15.00 -17.59
N LYS A 225 -7.83 -15.65 -17.92
CA LYS A 225 -7.84 -17.00 -18.49
C LYS A 225 -7.19 -17.05 -19.87
N ALA A 226 -7.28 -15.97 -20.66
CA ALA A 226 -6.68 -15.89 -21.99
C ALA A 226 -5.17 -16.13 -21.98
N TYR A 227 -4.47 -15.79 -20.88
CA TYR A 227 -3.04 -16.06 -20.73
C TYR A 227 -2.66 -17.55 -20.70
N TYR A 228 -3.63 -18.45 -20.53
CA TYR A 228 -3.43 -19.91 -20.47
C TYR A 228 -3.93 -20.63 -21.71
N LEU A 229 -4.51 -19.91 -22.66
CA LEU A 229 -5.00 -20.53 -23.88
C LEU A 229 -3.83 -21.11 -24.67
N PRO A 230 -3.99 -22.29 -25.29
CA PRO A 230 -3.00 -22.77 -26.23
C PRO A 230 -2.94 -21.85 -27.46
N GLU A 231 -1.79 -21.80 -28.13
CA GLU A 231 -1.59 -21.00 -29.35
C GLU A 231 -2.68 -21.28 -30.42
N SER A 232 -3.15 -22.53 -30.51
CA SER A 232 -4.21 -22.96 -31.44
C SER A 232 -5.57 -22.30 -31.18
N SER A 233 -5.85 -21.87 -29.96
CA SER A 233 -7.15 -21.32 -29.56
C SER A 233 -7.12 -19.80 -29.38
N MET A 234 -5.92 -19.19 -29.43
CA MET A 234 -5.72 -17.77 -29.20
C MET A 234 -6.43 -16.91 -30.26
N GLU A 235 -6.30 -17.27 -31.54
CA GLU A 235 -6.94 -16.52 -32.65
C GLU A 235 -8.46 -16.55 -32.54
N THR A 236 -9.03 -17.72 -32.26
CA THR A 236 -10.48 -17.88 -32.07
C THR A 236 -10.98 -17.09 -30.87
N TRP A 237 -10.22 -17.05 -29.77
CA TRP A 237 -10.58 -16.27 -28.59
C TRP A 237 -10.59 -14.76 -28.89
N ILE A 238 -9.57 -14.25 -29.57
CA ILE A 238 -9.50 -12.84 -29.96
C ILE A 238 -10.70 -12.44 -30.84
N GLN A 239 -11.11 -13.31 -31.78
CA GLN A 239 -12.29 -13.07 -32.62
C GLN A 239 -13.61 -13.07 -31.85
N GLN A 240 -13.71 -13.85 -30.78
CA GLN A 240 -14.91 -13.97 -29.96
C GLN A 240 -15.04 -12.85 -28.92
N HIS A 241 -13.94 -12.15 -28.60
CA HIS A 241 -13.86 -11.18 -27.52
C HIS A 241 -13.57 -9.75 -28.02
N SER A 242 -14.60 -9.11 -28.57
CA SER A 242 -14.52 -7.73 -29.10
C SER A 242 -14.55 -6.64 -28.01
N GLU A 243 -14.77 -7.01 -26.75
CA GLU A 243 -14.80 -6.09 -25.62
C GLU A 243 -13.42 -5.56 -25.19
N TYR A 244 -12.33 -6.17 -25.67
CA TYR A 244 -10.97 -5.73 -25.37
C TYR A 244 -10.41 -4.85 -26.48
N THR A 245 -9.68 -3.81 -26.09
CA THR A 245 -8.99 -2.92 -27.02
C THR A 245 -7.81 -3.61 -27.71
N THR A 246 -7.44 -3.16 -28.90
CA THR A 246 -6.26 -3.64 -29.62
C THR A 246 -4.99 -3.58 -28.76
N ASN A 247 -4.80 -2.51 -27.99
CA ASN A 247 -3.66 -2.36 -27.08
C ASN A 247 -3.64 -3.44 -25.98
N GLN A 248 -4.80 -3.80 -25.42
CA GLN A 248 -4.90 -4.89 -24.44
C GLN A 248 -4.53 -6.23 -25.09
N ILE A 249 -5.07 -6.54 -26.27
CA ILE A 249 -4.75 -7.77 -27.01
C ILE A 249 -3.25 -7.86 -27.37
N VAL A 250 -2.66 -6.77 -27.85
CA VAL A 250 -1.22 -6.68 -28.16
C VAL A 250 -0.39 -6.93 -26.90
N THR A 251 -0.79 -6.36 -25.76
CA THR A 251 -0.12 -6.55 -24.47
C THR A 251 -0.19 -8.01 -24.02
N LEU A 252 -1.38 -8.62 -24.08
CA LEU A 252 -1.61 -10.03 -23.77
C LEU A 252 -0.70 -10.94 -24.61
N LEU A 253 -0.66 -10.73 -25.93
CA LEU A 253 0.17 -11.50 -26.86
C LEU A 253 1.67 -11.31 -26.60
N ASN A 254 2.10 -10.11 -26.23
CA ASN A 254 3.51 -9.83 -25.91
C ASN A 254 4.00 -10.63 -24.70
N VAL A 255 3.11 -10.82 -23.74
CA VAL A 255 3.37 -11.47 -22.45
C VAL A 255 3.17 -13.00 -22.52
N ALA A 256 2.35 -13.48 -23.45
CA ALA A 256 2.11 -14.90 -23.71
C ALA A 256 3.34 -15.62 -24.29
N THR A 257 4.19 -16.16 -23.39
CA THR A 257 5.45 -16.85 -23.75
C THR A 257 5.25 -18.15 -24.53
N HIS A 258 4.07 -18.75 -24.43
CA HIS A 258 3.70 -19.96 -25.17
C HIS A 258 3.30 -19.67 -26.63
N VAL A 259 3.00 -18.41 -26.99
CA VAL A 259 2.66 -18.02 -28.36
C VAL A 259 3.94 -17.75 -29.14
N SER A 260 4.11 -18.44 -30.26
CA SER A 260 5.25 -18.27 -31.15
C SER A 260 5.36 -16.84 -31.67
N LYS A 261 6.61 -16.35 -31.87
CA LYS A 261 6.85 -15.02 -32.46
C LYS A 261 6.15 -14.84 -33.81
N LYS A 262 6.10 -15.91 -34.62
CA LYS A 262 5.46 -15.91 -35.94
C LYS A 262 3.93 -15.72 -35.82
N ALA A 263 3.27 -16.45 -34.91
CA ALA A 263 1.85 -16.28 -34.67
C ALA A 263 1.54 -14.89 -34.10
N ARG A 264 2.34 -14.42 -33.13
CA ARG A 264 2.20 -13.09 -32.56
C ARG A 264 2.21 -11.98 -33.61
N THR A 265 3.23 -11.95 -34.48
CA THR A 265 3.33 -10.92 -35.54
C THR A 265 2.16 -11.02 -36.53
N ARG A 266 1.75 -12.24 -36.89
CA ARG A 266 0.59 -12.45 -37.77
C ARG A 266 -0.69 -11.88 -37.17
N ILE A 267 -0.96 -12.17 -35.90
CA ILE A 267 -2.18 -11.73 -35.21
C ILE A 267 -2.18 -10.22 -35.02
N ILE A 268 -1.05 -9.63 -34.61
CA ILE A 268 -0.94 -8.18 -34.42
C ILE A 268 -1.22 -7.44 -35.74
N ASN A 269 -0.61 -7.88 -36.84
CA ASN A 269 -0.85 -7.24 -38.14
C ASN A 269 -2.32 -7.33 -38.57
N ALA A 270 -3.01 -8.43 -38.25
CA ALA A 270 -4.43 -8.62 -38.56
C ALA A 270 -5.38 -7.79 -37.66
N LEU A 271 -4.87 -7.15 -36.61
CA LEU A 271 -5.65 -6.27 -35.73
C LEU A 271 -5.52 -4.78 -36.13
N ASP A 272 -4.52 -4.45 -36.97
CA ASP A 272 -4.27 -3.11 -37.48
C ASP A 272 -4.95 -2.85 -38.85
N ASP A 273 -5.47 -3.91 -39.50
CA ASP A 273 -6.29 -3.89 -40.73
C ASP A 273 -7.80 -3.78 -40.42
#